data_AF-D7MWK0-F1
#
_entry.id   AF-D7MWK0-F1
#
_cell.length_a   1.000
_cell.length_b   1.000
_cell.length_c   1.000
_cell.angle_alpha   90.00
_cell.angle_beta   90.00
_cell.angle_gamma   90.00
#
_symmetry.space_group_name_H-M   'P 1'
#
loop_
_entity.id
_entity.type
_entity.pdbx_description
1 polymer ?
#
loop_
_entity_poly.entity_id
_entity_poly.type
_entity_poly.pdbx_seq_one_letter_code
_entity_poly.pdbx_strand_id
1 'polypeptide(L)'
;MVSFTVQDRKLSEIEQKEIDDRVILWAKNKNFIFMMSSLHQIIWSNSSWEIVHHFNLVNNDNEIGLAKRKALLALHPDKQHGASAEQKYLATRLFSVIKQEWDIYIRKKEV
;
A
#
# COMPACT_ATOMS: atom_id res chain seq x y z
N MET A 1 -11.49 9.88 31.85
CA MET A 1 -10.75 9.43 30.65
C MET A 1 -11.42 10.07 29.45
N VAL A 2 -10.81 11.12 28.89
CA VAL A 2 -11.38 11.82 27.74
C VAL A 2 -11.06 10.98 26.52
N SER A 3 -12.07 10.29 25.97
CA SER A 3 -11.97 9.70 24.65
C SER A 3 -11.85 10.85 23.65
N PHE A 4 -10.62 11.20 23.29
CA PHE A 4 -10.35 12.08 22.16
C PHE A 4 -10.83 11.35 20.91
N THR A 5 -12.05 11.65 20.48
CA THR A 5 -12.46 11.46 19.09
C THR A 5 -11.42 12.16 18.24
N VAL A 6 -10.64 11.37 17.49
CA VAL A 6 -9.76 11.86 16.43
C VAL A 6 -10.67 12.54 15.41
N GLN A 7 -10.87 13.85 15.59
CA GLN A 7 -11.42 14.72 14.57
C GLN A 7 -10.59 14.44 13.32
N ASP A 8 -11.22 14.01 12.23
CA ASP A 8 -10.53 13.77 10.95
C ASP A 8 -9.92 15.10 10.48
N ARG A 9 -8.69 15.37 10.93
CA ARG A 9 -7.97 16.60 10.58
C ARG A 9 -7.71 16.55 9.08
N LYS A 10 -8.05 17.62 8.38
CA LYS A 10 -7.69 17.78 6.98
C LYS A 10 -6.17 17.96 6.91
N LEU A 11 -5.49 17.09 6.17
CA LEU A 11 -4.04 17.22 5.93
C LEU A 11 -3.76 18.48 5.12
N SER A 12 -2.74 19.22 5.53
CA SER A 12 -2.20 20.32 4.74
C SER A 12 -1.60 19.82 3.42
N GLU A 13 -1.42 20.72 2.46
CA GLU A 13 -0.79 20.39 1.18
C GLU A 13 0.65 19.90 1.35
N ILE A 14 1.37 20.43 2.35
CA ILE A 14 2.75 20.03 2.67
C ILE A 14 2.78 18.58 3.15
N GLU A 15 1.92 18.21 4.11
CA GLU A 15 1.84 16.85 4.63
C GLU A 15 1.42 15.83 3.56
N GLN A 16 0.48 16.22 2.68
CA GLN A 16 0.10 15.39 1.54
C GLN A 16 1.28 15.16 0.58
N LYS A 17 2.02 16.23 0.26
CA LYS A 17 3.19 16.16 -0.60
C LYS A 17 4.29 15.28 -0.01
N GLU A 18 4.53 15.35 1.31
CA GLU A 18 5.51 14.49 1.97
C GLU A 18 5.12 13.00 1.88
N ILE A 19 3.83 12.69 2.04
CA ILE A 19 3.34 11.31 1.87
C ILE A 19 3.50 10.87 0.40
N ASP A 20 3.20 11.74 -0.55
CA ASP A 20 3.36 11.46 -1.97
C ASP A 20 4.81 11.16 -2.33
N ASP A 21 5.73 12.02 -1.89
CA ASP A 21 7.17 11.86 -2.12
C ASP A 21 7.68 10.54 -1.52
N ARG A 22 7.19 10.16 -0.32
CA ARG A 22 7.48 8.86 0.30
C ARG A 22 6.99 7.69 -0.54
N VAL A 23 5.77 7.74 -1.06
CA VAL A 23 5.19 6.69 -1.91
C VAL A 23 5.94 6.58 -3.24
N ILE A 24 6.25 7.72 -3.87
CA ILE A 24 7.02 7.78 -5.12
C ILE A 24 8.42 7.19 -4.90
N LEU A 25 9.11 7.59 -3.84
CA LEU A 25 10.44 7.08 -3.53
C LEU A 25 10.41 5.57 -3.25
N TRP A 26 9.40 5.11 -2.50
CA TRP A 26 9.22 3.68 -2.23
C TRP A 26 8.94 2.88 -3.50
N ALA A 27 8.17 3.41 -4.45
CA ALA A 27 7.83 2.73 -5.70
C ALA A 27 8.96 2.80 -6.75
N LYS A 28 9.82 3.81 -6.67
CA LYS A 28 10.88 4.07 -7.64
C LYS A 28 11.77 2.83 -7.84
N ASN A 29 11.98 2.45 -9.09
CA ASN A 29 12.81 1.31 -9.52
C ASN A 29 12.37 -0.06 -8.97
N LYS A 30 11.16 -0.20 -8.42
CA LYS A 30 10.62 -1.51 -8.03
C LYS A 30 9.66 -2.03 -9.10
N ASN A 31 9.74 -3.32 -9.38
CA ASN A 31 8.68 -4.01 -10.11
C ASN A 31 7.54 -4.42 -9.15
N PHE A 32 6.41 -4.86 -9.70
CA PHE A 32 5.25 -5.25 -8.91
C PHE A 32 5.56 -6.25 -7.78
N ILE A 33 6.37 -7.28 -8.05
CA ILE A 33 6.76 -8.30 -7.06
C ILE A 33 7.59 -7.69 -5.91
N PHE A 34 8.53 -6.80 -6.24
CA PHE A 34 9.30 -6.07 -5.24
C PHE A 34 8.42 -5.11 -4.42
N MET A 35 7.41 -4.49 -5.03
CA MET A 35 6.45 -3.67 -4.29
C MET A 35 5.67 -4.52 -3.27
N MET A 36 5.15 -5.69 -3.68
CA MET A 36 4.42 -6.56 -2.75
C MET A 36 5.30 -7.02 -1.59
N SER A 37 6.51 -7.50 -1.86
CA SER A 37 7.42 -7.97 -0.80
C SER A 37 7.93 -6.86 0.12
N SER A 38 7.95 -5.60 -0.32
CA SER A 38 8.42 -4.44 0.46
C SER A 38 7.31 -3.51 0.99
N LEU A 39 6.03 -3.89 0.85
CA LEU A 39 4.90 -3.06 1.31
C LEU A 39 4.93 -2.83 2.83
N HIS A 40 5.42 -3.80 3.59
CA HIS A 40 5.59 -3.71 5.05
C HIS A 40 6.51 -2.56 5.51
N GLN A 41 7.36 -2.03 4.63
CA GLN A 41 8.29 -0.94 4.95
C GLN A 41 7.62 0.44 4.96
N ILE A 42 6.50 0.59 4.26
CA ILE A 42 5.81 1.88 4.12
C ILE A 42 4.42 1.88 4.75
N ILE A 43 3.74 0.74 4.79
CA ILE A 43 2.46 0.60 5.48
C ILE A 43 2.66 0.67 7.00
N TRP A 44 1.65 1.11 7.73
CA TRP A 44 1.73 1.26 9.19
C TRP A 44 1.67 -0.11 9.90
N SER A 45 2.29 -0.19 11.08
CA SER A 45 2.48 -1.43 11.85
C SER A 45 1.18 -2.12 12.27
N ASN A 46 0.11 -1.36 12.50
CA ASN A 46 -1.21 -1.88 12.89
C ASN A 46 -2.16 -2.07 11.70
N SER A 47 -1.63 -2.16 10.48
CA SER A 47 -2.43 -2.53 9.31
C SER A 47 -2.72 -4.03 9.30
N SER A 48 -3.69 -4.46 8.50
CA SER A 48 -3.99 -5.89 8.29
C SER A 48 -3.07 -6.55 7.25
N TRP A 49 -1.92 -5.94 6.97
CA TRP A 49 -0.96 -6.44 6.01
C TRP A 49 0.00 -7.46 6.65
N GLU A 50 0.18 -8.58 5.97
CA GLU A 50 1.13 -9.62 6.35
C GLU A 50 2.36 -9.54 5.44
N ILE A 51 3.55 -9.74 6.01
CA ILE A 51 4.79 -9.75 5.22
C ILE A 51 4.75 -10.94 4.24
N VAL A 52 5.04 -10.64 2.98
CA VAL A 52 5.16 -11.64 1.91
C VAL A 52 6.60 -11.71 1.44
N HIS A 53 7.18 -12.91 1.41
CA HIS A 53 8.56 -13.10 0.97
C HIS A 53 8.67 -13.05 -0.55
N HIS A 54 9.67 -12.31 -1.05
CA HIS A 54 9.94 -12.17 -2.49
C HIS A 54 10.10 -13.52 -3.20
N PHE A 55 10.83 -14.46 -2.59
CA PHE A 55 11.05 -15.80 -3.14
C PHE A 55 9.75 -16.56 -3.42
N ASN A 56 8.75 -16.43 -2.54
CA ASN A 56 7.46 -17.10 -2.72
C ASN A 56 6.70 -16.53 -3.92
N LEU A 57 6.85 -15.23 -4.18
CA LEU A 57 6.18 -14.53 -5.27
C LEU A 57 6.81 -14.84 -6.63
N VAL A 58 8.14 -14.91 -6.71
CA VAL A 58 8.83 -15.18 -7.98
C VAL A 58 8.56 -16.60 -8.50
N ASN A 59 8.33 -17.55 -7.60
CA ASN A 59 8.16 -18.96 -7.95
C ASN A 59 6.72 -19.37 -8.25
N ASN A 60 5.72 -18.54 -7.94
CA ASN A 60 4.32 -18.90 -8.08
C ASN A 60 3.44 -17.69 -8.42
N ASP A 61 2.94 -17.66 -9.66
CA ASP A 61 2.06 -16.60 -10.14
C ASP A 61 0.75 -16.44 -9.33
N ASN A 62 0.24 -17.53 -8.76
CA ASN A 62 -0.95 -17.48 -7.91
C ASN A 62 -0.68 -16.69 -6.61
N GLU A 63 0.54 -16.78 -6.07
CA GLU A 63 0.95 -16.01 -4.89
C GLU A 63 1.01 -14.51 -5.19
N ILE A 64 1.39 -14.12 -6.41
CA ILE A 64 1.43 -12.71 -6.83
C ILE A 64 0.01 -12.12 -6.82
N GLY A 65 -0.96 -12.84 -7.42
CA GLY A 65 -2.36 -12.43 -7.44
C GLY A 65 -2.98 -12.39 -6.04
N LEU A 66 -2.62 -13.35 -5.18
CA LEU A 66 -3.05 -13.39 -3.78
C LEU A 66 -2.48 -12.22 -2.97
N ALA A 67 -1.18 -11.94 -3.09
CA ALA A 67 -0.52 -10.83 -2.41
C ALA A 67 -1.13 -9.49 -2.81
N LYS A 68 -1.40 -9.28 -4.11
CA LYS A 68 -2.14 -8.12 -4.60
C LYS A 68 -3.51 -7.97 -3.92
N ARG A 69 -4.30 -9.05 -3.88
CA ARG A 69 -5.63 -9.03 -3.25
C ARG A 69 -5.53 -8.68 -1.76
N LYS A 70 -4.61 -9.31 -1.02
CA LYS A 70 -4.34 -9.01 0.39
C LYS A 70 -3.96 -7.53 0.58
N ALA A 71 -3.11 -6.99 -0.30
CA ALA A 71 -2.65 -5.61 -0.21
C ALA A 71 -3.80 -4.63 -0.39
N LEU A 72 -4.63 -4.83 -1.42
CA LEU A 72 -5.80 -3.97 -1.66
C LEU A 72 -6.83 -4.05 -0.53
N LEU A 73 -7.01 -5.22 0.09
CA LEU A 73 -7.88 -5.37 1.26
C LEU A 73 -7.32 -4.63 2.46
N ALA A 74 -6.02 -4.75 2.74
CA ALA A 74 -5.37 -4.05 3.85
C ALA A 74 -5.42 -2.52 3.70
N LEU A 75 -5.40 -2.04 2.46
CA LEU A 75 -5.49 -0.63 2.10
C LEU A 75 -6.93 -0.15 1.89
N HIS A 76 -7.95 -1.00 2.04
CA HIS A 76 -9.34 -0.62 1.84
C HIS A 76 -9.84 0.25 3.01
N PRO A 77 -10.66 1.30 2.78
CA PRO A 77 -11.19 2.15 3.86
C PRO A 77 -11.87 1.38 4.99
N ASP A 78 -12.60 0.31 4.66
CA ASP A 78 -13.25 -0.59 5.63
C ASP A 78 -12.26 -1.31 6.57
N LYS A 79 -10.98 -1.39 6.22
CA LYS A 79 -9.94 -2.02 7.05
C LYS A 79 -9.04 -0.98 7.76
N GLN A 80 -9.37 0.30 7.65
CA GLN A 80 -8.63 1.42 8.24
C GLN A 80 -9.29 1.98 9.51
N HIS A 81 -10.05 1.15 10.24
CA HIS A 81 -10.65 1.53 11.51
C HIS A 81 -9.56 1.96 12.51
N GLY A 82 -9.65 3.20 13.01
CA GLY A 82 -8.66 3.77 13.92
C GLY A 82 -7.39 4.29 13.26
N ALA A 83 -7.30 4.30 11.92
CA ALA A 83 -6.17 4.88 11.20
C ALA A 83 -6.20 6.42 11.25
N SER A 84 -5.03 7.05 11.35
CA SER A 84 -4.89 8.52 11.30
C SER A 84 -5.21 9.07 9.91
N ALA A 85 -5.49 10.38 9.80
CA ALA A 85 -5.70 11.04 8.50
C ALA A 85 -4.53 10.81 7.52
N GLU A 86 -3.29 10.83 8.02
CA GLU A 86 -2.08 10.51 7.25
C GLU A 86 -2.08 9.09 6.73
N GLN A 87 -2.46 8.11 7.57
CA GLN A 87 -2.53 6.71 7.18
C GLN A 87 -3.62 6.46 6.13
N LYS A 88 -4.79 7.10 6.27
CA LYS A 88 -5.87 7.03 5.28
C LYS A 88 -5.43 7.60 3.92
N TYR A 89 -4.72 8.74 3.94
CA TYR A 89 -4.18 9.34 2.73
C TYR A 89 -3.09 8.46 2.09
N LEU A 90 -2.13 8.00 2.89
CA LEU A 90 -1.09 7.07 2.47
C LEU A 90 -1.69 5.80 1.85
N ALA A 91 -2.72 5.23 2.47
CA ALA A 91 -3.38 4.03 1.96
C ALA A 91 -4.01 4.28 0.59
N THR A 92 -4.63 5.44 0.38
CA THR A 92 -5.20 5.85 -0.90
C THR A 92 -4.12 5.93 -1.99
N ARG A 93 -2.97 6.53 -1.67
CA ARG A 93 -1.83 6.64 -2.61
C ARG A 93 -1.23 5.27 -2.94
N LEU A 94 -0.98 4.43 -1.92
CA LEU A 94 -0.48 3.07 -2.12
C LEU A 94 -1.45 2.23 -2.95
N PHE A 95 -2.75 2.33 -2.70
CA PHE A 95 -3.77 1.60 -3.44
C PHE A 95 -3.76 1.94 -4.93
N SER A 96 -3.61 3.23 -5.26
CA SER A 96 -3.51 3.70 -6.65
C SER A 96 -2.25 3.16 -7.34
N VAL A 97 -1.08 3.29 -6.71
CA VAL A 97 0.20 2.82 -7.27
C VAL A 97 0.21 1.31 -7.48
N ILE A 98 -0.29 0.54 -6.51
CA ILE A 98 -0.35 -0.93 -6.61
C ILE A 98 -1.24 -1.37 -7.77
N LYS A 99 -2.38 -0.70 -8.00
CA LYS A 99 -3.24 -1.00 -9.16
C LYS A 99 -2.54 -0.70 -10.48
N GLN A 100 -1.90 0.47 -10.59
CA GLN A 100 -1.17 0.85 -11.79
C GLN A 100 -0.06 -0.14 -12.15
N GLU A 101 0.74 -0.54 -11.15
CA GLU A 101 1.85 -1.47 -11.36
C GLU A 101 1.38 -2.90 -11.63
N TRP A 102 0.23 -3.30 -11.08
CA TRP A 102 -0.43 -4.56 -11.43
C TRP A 102 -0.82 -4.59 -12.91
N ASP A 103 -1.41 -3.51 -13.42
CA ASP A 103 -1.82 -3.42 -14.83
C ASP A 103 -0.60 -3.48 -15.76
N ILE A 104 0.50 -2.83 -15.39
CA ILE A 104 1.78 -2.93 -16.12
C ILE A 104 2.33 -4.36 -16.07
N TYR A 105 2.29 -5.00 -14.90
CA TYR A 105 2.76 -6.37 -14.73
C TYR A 105 2.00 -7.36 -15.60
N ILE A 106 0.66 -7.27 -15.65
CA ILE A 106 -0.17 -8.13 -16.50
C ILE A 106 0.11 -7.88 -17.97
N ARG A 107 0.16 -6.62 -18.42
CA ARG A 107 0.49 -6.29 -19.82
C ARG A 107 1.84 -6.84 -20.26
N LYS A 108 2.86 -6.79 -19.39
CA LYS A 108 4.20 -7.33 -19.70
C LYS A 108 4.24 -8.87 -19.78
N LYS A 109 3.24 -9.56 -19.22
CA LYS A 109 3.13 -11.02 -19.25
C LYS A 109 2.40 -11.53 -20.50
N GLU A 110 1.57 -10.68 -21.10
CA GLU A 110 0.78 -10.97 -22.31
C GLU A 110 1.57 -10.75 -23.61
N VAL A 111 2.75 -10.11 -23.53
CA VAL A 111 3.70 -9.88 -24.63
C VAL A 111 4.81 -10.91 -24.57
#